data_AF-A0A0K2RFG6-F1
#
_entry.id   AF-A0A0K2RFG6-F1
#
_cell.length_a   1.000
_cell.length_b   1.000
_cell.length_c   1.000
_cell.angle_alpha   90.00
_cell.angle_beta   90.00
_cell.angle_gamma   90.00
#
_symmetry.space_group_name_H-M   'P 1'
#
loop_
_entity.id
_entity.type
_entity.pdbx_description
1 polymer ?
#
loop_
_entity_poly.entity_id
_entity_poly.type
_entity_poly.pdbx_seq_one_letter_code
_entity_poly.pdbx_strand_id
1 'polypeptide(L)'
;MTIATELPTEPTPRAGDAGISQATPADAPITMLNPDFPFSYDHYLAHPDGLAVIPPELYGTEVAVIGAGLSGLVTAYELMKLGLRPVVYEADQIGGRLRTASFPSAPGVVADLGGMRFPVSGKAFYHYVELLGLDTQEFPNPLARQHRAP
;
A
#
# COMPACT_ATOMS: atom_id res chain seq x y z
N MET A 1 2.27 17.67 26.29
CA MET A 1 2.09 16.44 27.09
C MET A 1 0.95 15.69 26.44
N THR A 2 1.25 14.84 25.46
CA THR A 2 0.22 14.16 24.65
C THR A 2 -0.23 12.94 25.43
N ILE A 3 -1.43 13.01 25.99
CA ILE A 3 -2.06 11.89 26.69
C ILE A 3 -2.51 10.93 25.59
N ALA A 4 -2.03 9.68 25.65
CA ALA A 4 -2.48 8.62 24.77
C ALA A 4 -4.01 8.52 24.85
N THR A 5 -4.69 8.67 23.71
CA THR A 5 -6.11 8.37 23.59
C THR A 5 -6.29 6.89 23.92
N GLU A 6 -7.05 6.59 24.97
CA GLU A 6 -7.37 5.20 25.30
C GLU A 6 -8.07 4.56 24.10
N LEU A 7 -7.57 3.38 23.71
CA LEU A 7 -8.23 2.53 22.71
C LEU A 7 -9.65 2.22 23.21
N PRO A 8 -10.65 2.14 22.30
CA PRO A 8 -12.01 1.75 22.68
C PRO A 8 -11.98 0.44 23.47
N THR A 9 -12.56 0.44 24.66
CA THR A 9 -12.79 -0.79 25.41
C THR A 9 -13.68 -1.71 24.60
N GLU A 10 -13.30 -2.99 24.50
CA GLU A 10 -14.13 -3.95 23.78
C GLU A 10 -15.56 -3.93 24.33
N PRO A 11 -16.59 -3.91 23.46
CA PRO A 11 -17.97 -3.94 23.93
C PRO A 11 -18.21 -5.23 24.70
N THR A 12 -18.81 -5.10 25.89
CA THR A 12 -19.28 -6.23 26.69
C THR A 12 -20.12 -7.18 25.81
N PRO A 13 -19.77 -8.48 25.71
CA PRO A 13 -20.49 -9.39 24.84
C PRO A 13 -21.96 -9.45 25.27
N ARG A 14 -22.87 -9.15 24.35
CA ARG A 14 -24.29 -9.43 24.59
C ARG A 14 -24.49 -10.94 24.52
N ALA A 15 -25.28 -11.47 25.46
CA ALA A 15 -25.71 -12.87 25.40
C ALA A 15 -26.54 -13.08 24.11
N GLY A 16 -25.89 -13.58 23.06
CA GLY A 16 -26.52 -13.77 21.75
C GLY A 16 -25.56 -13.88 20.55
N ASP A 17 -24.33 -13.40 20.65
CA ASP A 17 -23.38 -13.43 19.51
C ASP A 17 -22.66 -14.79 19.38
N ALA A 18 -23.44 -15.84 19.13
CA ALA A 18 -22.92 -17.11 18.62
C ALA A 18 -22.73 -16.97 17.10
N GLY A 19 -21.57 -16.49 16.65
CA GLY A 19 -21.31 -16.46 15.21
C GLY A 19 -20.10 -15.70 14.69
N ILE A 20 -19.25 -15.10 15.52
CA ILE A 20 -17.97 -14.56 15.05
C ILE A 20 -16.87 -15.42 15.66
N SER A 21 -16.30 -16.31 14.85
CA SER A 21 -15.10 -17.04 15.22
C SER A 21 -14.00 -16.01 15.49
N GLN A 22 -13.71 -15.76 16.77
CA GLN A 22 -12.56 -14.96 17.15
C GLN A 22 -11.31 -15.71 16.68
N ALA A 23 -10.65 -15.18 15.65
CA ALA A 23 -9.35 -15.68 15.23
C ALA A 23 -8.43 -15.64 16.46
N THR A 24 -7.82 -16.78 16.78
CA THR A 24 -6.79 -16.82 17.82
C THR A 24 -5.65 -15.90 17.36
N PRO A 25 -4.98 -15.12 18.23
CA PRO A 25 -3.87 -14.23 17.81
C PRO A 25 -2.77 -14.94 17.00
N ALA A 26 -2.67 -16.27 17.11
CA ALA A 26 -1.76 -17.12 16.34
C ALA A 26 -2.11 -17.25 14.84
N ASP A 27 -3.35 -16.98 14.45
CA ASP A 27 -3.84 -17.11 13.07
C ASP A 27 -3.95 -15.75 12.34
N ALA A 28 -3.65 -14.65 13.03
CA ALA A 28 -3.67 -13.33 12.43
C ALA A 28 -2.54 -13.20 11.37
N PRO A 29 -2.81 -12.66 10.17
CA PRO A 29 -1.80 -12.54 9.14
C PRO A 29 -0.69 -11.59 9.59
N ILE A 30 0.56 -11.97 9.35
CA ILE A 30 1.71 -11.07 9.57
C ILE A 30 1.60 -9.90 8.59
N THR A 31 1.53 -8.69 9.12
CA THR A 31 1.56 -7.45 8.36
C THR A 31 2.85 -6.67 8.67
N MET A 32 3.18 -5.70 7.82
CA MET A 32 4.31 -4.80 8.02
C MET A 32 3.97 -3.69 9.03
N LEU A 33 3.38 -4.08 10.16
CA LEU A 33 3.19 -3.23 11.34
C LEU A 33 4.55 -3.11 12.04
N ASN A 34 5.36 -2.17 11.55
CA ASN A 34 6.74 -2.02 12.02
C ASN A 34 6.76 -1.66 13.52
N PRO A 35 7.56 -2.34 14.37
CA PRO A 35 7.72 -1.98 15.79
C PRO A 35 8.17 -0.53 16.03
N ASP A 36 8.91 0.10 15.10
CA ASP A 36 9.36 1.48 15.25
C ASP A 36 8.20 2.48 15.25
N PHE A 37 7.20 2.23 14.39
CA PHE A 37 5.99 3.04 14.28
C PHE A 37 4.82 2.11 13.94
N PRO A 38 4.16 1.53 14.95
CA PRO A 38 3.12 0.52 14.77
C PRO A 38 1.79 1.15 14.36
N PHE A 39 1.80 1.83 13.22
CA PHE A 39 0.63 2.43 12.60
C PHE A 39 0.11 1.54 11.48
N SER A 40 -1.18 1.22 11.51
CA SER A 40 -1.85 0.37 10.52
C SER A 40 -2.24 1.19 9.29
N TYR A 41 -1.30 1.34 8.36
CA TYR A 41 -1.55 2.05 7.09
C TYR A 41 -2.63 1.40 6.23
N ASP A 42 -2.76 0.08 6.30
CA ASP A 42 -3.79 -0.69 5.59
C ASP A 42 -5.19 -0.35 6.07
N HIS A 43 -5.42 -0.29 7.38
CA HIS A 43 -6.72 0.13 7.92
C HIS A 43 -6.97 1.61 7.63
N TYR A 44 -5.94 2.46 7.72
CA TYR A 44 -6.06 3.89 7.42
C TYR A 44 -6.43 4.16 5.96
N LEU A 45 -5.81 3.47 5.00
CA LEU A 45 -6.10 3.58 3.56
C LEU A 45 -7.48 3.01 3.19
N ALA A 46 -7.94 1.97 3.89
CA ALA A 46 -9.24 1.34 3.64
C ALA A 46 -10.42 2.05 4.33
N HIS A 47 -10.16 3.03 5.20
CA HIS A 47 -11.20 3.68 5.97
C HIS A 47 -12.16 4.49 5.05
N PRO A 48 -13.50 4.33 5.19
CA PRO A 48 -14.46 4.97 4.29
C PRO A 48 -14.45 6.50 4.35
N ASP A 49 -14.00 7.08 5.47
CA ASP A 49 -13.92 8.54 5.64
C ASP A 49 -12.74 9.17 4.87
N GLY A 50 -11.88 8.36 4.24
CA GLY A 50 -10.67 8.84 3.57
C GLY A 50 -9.57 9.28 4.53
N LEU A 51 -8.54 9.93 3.99
CA LEU A 51 -7.33 10.25 4.76
C LEU A 51 -7.46 11.56 5.56
N ALA A 52 -8.11 12.55 4.97
CA ALA A 52 -8.27 13.88 5.54
C ALA A 52 -9.37 14.66 4.79
N VAL A 53 -9.71 15.83 5.30
CA VAL A 53 -10.53 16.83 4.61
C VAL A 53 -9.72 18.12 4.51
N ILE A 54 -9.66 18.69 3.31
CA ILE A 54 -9.02 19.97 3.06
C ILE A 54 -10.10 21.06 2.98
N PRO A 55 -9.91 22.24 3.60
CA PRO A 55 -10.83 23.35 3.45
C PRO A 55 -11.05 23.71 1.96
N PRO A 56 -12.30 23.92 1.50
CA PRO A 56 -12.59 24.16 0.08
C PRO A 56 -11.83 25.34 -0.55
N GLU A 57 -11.50 26.37 0.24
CA GLU A 57 -10.72 27.52 -0.18
C GLU A 57 -9.27 27.19 -0.57
N LEU A 58 -8.77 26.01 -0.18
CA LEU A 58 -7.44 25.51 -0.55
C LEU A 58 -7.46 24.57 -1.75
N TYR A 59 -8.63 24.22 -2.29
CA TYR A 59 -8.70 23.35 -3.46
C TYR A 59 -7.96 23.93 -4.66
N GLY A 60 -7.25 23.06 -5.39
CA GLY A 60 -6.40 23.44 -6.51
C GLY A 60 -5.07 24.11 -6.12
N THR A 61 -4.77 24.24 -4.82
CA THR A 61 -3.45 24.72 -4.36
C THR A 61 -2.36 23.78 -4.86
N GLU A 62 -1.32 24.35 -5.46
CA GLU A 62 -0.19 23.58 -5.98
C GLU A 62 0.69 23.05 -4.86
N VAL A 63 1.07 21.78 -4.99
CA VAL A 63 2.06 21.13 -4.12
C VAL A 63 3.13 20.50 -5.00
N ALA A 64 4.36 21.00 -4.90
CA ALA A 64 5.49 20.40 -5.62
C ALA A 64 5.85 19.05 -5.00
N VAL A 65 5.91 18.02 -5.84
CA VAL A 65 6.37 16.66 -5.46
C VAL A 65 7.63 16.36 -6.26
N ILE A 66 8.77 16.23 -5.58
CA ILE A 66 10.06 15.98 -6.23
C ILE A 66 10.37 14.48 -6.21
N GLY A 67 10.34 13.88 -7.40
CA GLY A 67 10.53 12.45 -7.67
C GLY A 67 9.22 11.75 -8.02
N ALA A 68 9.17 11.12 -9.20
CA ALA A 68 8.06 10.29 -9.68
C ALA A 68 8.29 8.79 -9.45
N GLY A 69 8.98 8.43 -8.37
CA GLY A 69 9.01 7.06 -7.85
C GLY A 69 7.75 6.70 -7.05
N LEU A 70 7.65 5.46 -6.56
CA LEU A 70 6.48 4.97 -5.82
C LEU A 70 5.98 5.94 -4.73
N SER A 71 6.87 6.43 -3.87
CA SER A 71 6.51 7.35 -2.78
C SER A 71 5.90 8.64 -3.30
N GLY A 72 6.51 9.27 -4.31
CA GLY A 72 6.03 10.55 -4.85
C GLY A 72 4.71 10.40 -5.59
N LEU A 73 4.54 9.31 -6.34
CA LEU A 73 3.28 9.03 -7.03
C LEU A 73 2.14 8.73 -6.06
N VAL A 74 2.39 7.97 -4.99
CA VAL A 74 1.39 7.74 -3.92
C VAL A 74 1.02 9.08 -3.25
N THR A 75 2.00 9.90 -2.89
CA THR A 75 1.74 11.24 -2.32
C THR A 75 0.91 12.10 -3.27
N ALA A 76 1.29 12.19 -4.54
CA ALA A 76 0.54 12.96 -5.53
C ALA A 76 -0.90 12.44 -5.69
N TYR A 77 -1.08 11.13 -5.81
CA TYR A 77 -2.40 10.51 -5.93
C TYR A 77 -3.31 10.85 -4.75
N GLU A 78 -2.81 10.72 -3.52
CA GLU A 78 -3.61 11.02 -2.33
C GLU A 78 -3.88 12.53 -2.17
N LEU A 79 -2.92 13.41 -2.44
CA LEU A 79 -3.15 14.86 -2.42
C LEU A 79 -4.20 15.29 -3.47
N MET A 80 -4.18 14.66 -4.65
CA MET A 80 -5.17 14.88 -5.69
C MET A 80 -6.58 14.47 -5.25
N LYS A 81 -6.73 13.31 -4.59
CA LYS A 81 -8.01 12.87 -4.01
C LYS A 81 -8.55 13.86 -2.97
N LEU A 82 -7.66 14.54 -2.25
CA LEU A 82 -8.00 15.57 -1.26
C LEU A 82 -8.35 16.94 -1.88
N GLY A 83 -8.30 17.09 -3.20
CA GLY A 83 -8.66 18.32 -3.91
C GLY A 83 -7.50 19.28 -4.17
N LEU A 84 -6.26 18.91 -3.88
CA LEU A 84 -5.07 19.72 -4.18
C LEU A 84 -4.56 19.47 -5.61
N ARG A 85 -3.63 20.31 -6.09
CA ARG A 85 -2.98 20.17 -7.41
C ARG A 85 -1.51 19.75 -7.26
N PRO A 86 -1.20 18.45 -7.10
CA PRO A 86 0.19 18.01 -7.07
C PRO A 86 0.88 18.28 -8.41
N VAL A 87 2.07 18.87 -8.37
CA VAL A 87 2.94 19.09 -9.53
C VAL A 87 4.18 18.23 -9.35
N VAL A 88 4.27 17.14 -10.11
CA VAL A 88 5.34 16.14 -9.98
C VAL A 88 6.51 16.51 -10.89
N TYR A 89 7.70 16.57 -10.31
CA TYR A 89 8.97 16.79 -11.02
C TYR A 89 9.80 15.51 -10.97
N GLU A 90 10.28 15.04 -12.12
CA GLU A 90 11.14 13.87 -12.23
C GLU A 90 12.34 14.22 -13.11
N ALA A 91 13.53 13.82 -12.68
CA ALA A 91 14.79 14.14 -13.36
C ALA A 91 15.19 13.06 -14.37
N ASP A 92 14.75 11.82 -14.19
CA ASP A 92 15.02 10.69 -15.08
C ASP A 92 13.70 10.07 -15.57
N GLN A 93 13.22 9.01 -14.90
CA GLN A 93 12.12 8.19 -15.37
C GLN A 93 11.09 7.95 -14.27
N ILE A 94 9.82 7.98 -14.67
CA ILE A 94 8.69 7.61 -13.82
C ILE A 94 8.89 6.16 -13.32
N GLY A 95 8.54 5.91 -12.07
CA GLY A 95 8.71 4.63 -11.38
C GLY A 95 9.98 4.57 -10.52
N GLY A 96 11.03 5.32 -10.90
CA GLY A 96 12.30 5.39 -10.17
C GLY A 96 12.92 4.00 -9.99
N ARG A 97 12.91 3.48 -8.76
CA ARG A 97 13.47 2.16 -8.42
C ARG A 97 12.49 0.99 -8.62
N LEU A 98 11.23 1.26 -8.96
CA LEU A 98 10.34 0.25 -9.52
C LEU A 98 10.44 0.37 -11.04
N ARG A 99 11.32 -0.44 -11.62
CA ARG A 99 11.74 -0.31 -13.00
C ARG A 99 11.78 -1.65 -13.68
N THR A 100 10.99 -1.78 -14.73
CA THR A 100 10.90 -2.98 -15.55
C THR A 100 11.39 -2.62 -16.96
N ALA A 101 12.32 -3.40 -17.50
CA ALA A 101 12.85 -3.23 -18.85
C ALA A 101 12.51 -4.43 -19.72
N SER A 102 12.26 -4.22 -21.01
CA SER A 102 12.03 -5.29 -21.99
C SER A 102 13.27 -5.55 -22.83
N PHE A 103 13.35 -6.75 -23.41
CA PHE A 103 14.41 -7.09 -24.35
C PHE A 103 13.95 -6.82 -25.80
N PRO A 104 14.72 -6.07 -26.63
CA PRO A 104 14.32 -5.78 -28.01
C PRO A 104 14.02 -7.04 -28.84
N SER A 105 14.79 -8.10 -28.62
CA SER A 105 14.62 -9.39 -29.32
C SER A 105 13.54 -10.29 -28.70
N ALA A 106 12.96 -9.93 -27.55
CA ALA A 106 11.91 -10.69 -26.87
C ALA A 106 10.97 -9.74 -26.09
N PRO A 107 10.07 -9.00 -26.77
CA PRO A 107 9.27 -7.94 -26.15
C PRO A 107 8.32 -8.43 -25.04
N GLY A 108 7.94 -9.70 -25.05
CA GLY A 108 7.11 -10.32 -23.99
C GLY A 108 7.89 -10.73 -22.75
N VAL A 109 9.23 -10.59 -22.76
CA VAL A 109 10.09 -10.90 -21.63
C VAL A 109 10.56 -9.58 -21.01
N VAL A 110 10.40 -9.48 -19.70
CA VAL A 110 10.82 -8.32 -18.93
C VAL A 110 11.85 -8.69 -17.87
N ALA A 111 12.63 -7.70 -17.45
CA ALA A 111 13.55 -7.78 -16.34
C ALA A 111 13.28 -6.63 -15.37
N ASP A 112 13.06 -6.95 -14.09
CA ASP A 112 12.97 -5.96 -13.03
C ASP A 112 14.38 -5.52 -12.63
N LEU A 113 14.69 -4.25 -12.88
CA LEU A 113 15.98 -3.62 -12.59
C LEU A 113 16.04 -3.03 -11.17
N GLY A 114 14.99 -3.22 -10.37
CA GLY A 114 14.88 -2.71 -9.01
C GLY A 114 14.04 -3.63 -8.12
N GLY A 115 12.94 -3.11 -7.55
CA GLY A 115 12.04 -3.94 -6.75
C GLY A 115 11.37 -5.04 -7.59
N MET A 116 11.57 -6.32 -7.22
CA MET A 116 11.08 -7.47 -7.99
C MET A 116 10.25 -8.48 -7.18
N ARG A 117 10.36 -8.45 -5.84
CA ARG A 117 9.64 -9.35 -4.93
C ARG A 117 9.16 -8.57 -3.74
N PHE A 118 7.85 -8.57 -3.52
CA PHE A 118 7.20 -7.80 -2.49
C PHE A 118 6.56 -8.76 -1.49
N PRO A 119 6.88 -8.69 -0.20
CA PRO A 119 6.28 -9.58 0.79
C PRO A 119 4.80 -9.24 0.95
N VAL A 120 3.94 -10.27 1.03
CA VAL A 120 2.48 -10.12 1.21
C VAL A 120 2.07 -9.43 2.52
N SER A 121 3.01 -9.26 3.45
CA SER A 121 2.85 -8.47 4.66
C SER A 121 2.83 -6.96 4.39
N GLY A 122 3.34 -6.49 3.25
CA GLY A 122 3.35 -5.10 2.81
C GLY A 122 1.96 -4.62 2.35
N LYS A 123 0.98 -4.60 3.26
CA LYS A 123 -0.44 -4.36 2.94
C LYS A 123 -0.71 -3.00 2.28
N ALA A 124 -0.02 -1.94 2.70
CA ALA A 124 -0.16 -0.62 2.06
C ALA A 124 0.33 -0.62 0.59
N PHE A 125 1.34 -1.42 0.24
CA PHE A 125 1.76 -1.57 -1.16
C PHE A 125 0.69 -2.33 -1.95
N TYR A 126 0.20 -3.44 -1.41
CA TYR A 126 -0.83 -4.25 -2.07
C TYR A 126 -2.18 -3.55 -2.21
N HIS A 127 -2.52 -2.59 -1.34
CA HIS A 127 -3.68 -1.71 -1.53
C HIS A 127 -3.66 -1.03 -2.92
N TYR A 128 -2.51 -0.51 -3.34
CA TYR A 128 -2.39 0.14 -4.65
C TYR A 128 -2.28 -0.85 -5.81
N VAL A 129 -1.70 -2.04 -5.58
CA VAL A 129 -1.69 -3.13 -6.58
C VAL A 129 -3.12 -3.57 -6.89
N GLU A 130 -3.94 -3.76 -5.86
CA GLU A 130 -5.35 -4.14 -5.98
C GLU A 130 -6.19 -3.02 -6.60
N LEU A 131 -5.98 -1.77 -6.18
CA LEU A 131 -6.64 -0.59 -6.75
C LEU A 131 -6.44 -0.49 -8.27
N LEU A 132 -5.26 -0.85 -8.76
CA LEU A 132 -4.90 -0.82 -10.18
C LEU A 132 -5.28 -2.12 -10.93
N GLY A 133 -5.79 -3.14 -10.23
CA GLY A 133 -6.15 -4.42 -10.83
C GLY A 133 -4.95 -5.18 -11.40
N LEU A 134 -3.78 -5.04 -10.79
CA LEU A 134 -2.55 -5.68 -11.27
C LEU A 134 -2.46 -7.13 -10.79
N ASP A 135 -2.11 -8.03 -11.71
CA ASP A 135 -1.86 -9.43 -11.39
C ASP A 135 -0.54 -9.61 -10.63
N THR A 136 -0.53 -10.54 -9.67
CA THR A 136 0.69 -10.97 -8.98
C THR A 136 0.81 -12.48 -8.98
N GLN A 137 2.04 -12.97 -8.87
CA GLN A 137 2.35 -14.40 -8.80
C GLN A 137 3.41 -14.64 -7.71
N GLU A 138 3.48 -15.88 -7.23
CA GLU A 138 4.53 -16.26 -6.28
C GLU A 138 5.91 -16.08 -6.92
N PHE A 139 6.81 -15.38 -6.21
CA PHE A 139 8.18 -15.24 -6.66
C PHE A 139 8.93 -16.57 -6.49
N PRO A 140 9.73 -17.02 -7.47
CA PRO A 140 10.45 -18.30 -7.43
C PRO A 140 11.66 -18.24 -6.48
N ASN A 141 11.41 -18.07 -5.18
CA ASN A 141 12.44 -18.16 -4.15
C ASN A 141 12.99 -19.59 -4.05
N PRO A 142 14.22 -19.77 -3.52
CA PRO A 142 14.73 -21.10 -3.20
C PRO A 142 13.73 -21.88 -2.36
N LEU A 143 13.49 -23.15 -2.71
CA LEU A 143 12.58 -24.06 -2.02
C LEU A 143 11.09 -23.66 -2.07
N ALA A 144 10.71 -22.64 -2.84
CA ALA A 144 9.30 -22.40 -3.16
C ALA A 144 8.74 -23.60 -3.94
N ARG A 145 7.45 -23.89 -3.78
CA ARG A 145 6.79 -24.93 -4.56
C ARG A 145 6.89 -24.54 -6.03
N GLN A 146 7.64 -25.32 -6.80
CA GLN A 146 7.77 -25.06 -8.23
C GLN A 146 6.45 -25.40 -8.89
N HIS A 147 5.78 -24.40 -9.46
CA HIS A 147 4.69 -24.65 -10.40
C HIS A 147 5.34 -25.25 -11.65
N ARG A 148 5.18 -26.57 -11.87
CA ARG A 148 5.50 -27.17 -13.16
C ARG A 148 4.51 -26.60 -14.15
N ALA A 149 4.99 -25.86 -15.15
CA ALA A 149 4.17 -25.56 -16.31
C ALA A 149 3.67 -26.89 -16.93
N PRO A 150 2.44 -26.94 -17.46
CA PRO A 150 1.93 -28.11 -18.17
C PRO A 150 2.78 -28.49 -19.38
#